data_AF-A0A6L2ZLX4-F1
#
_entry.id   AF-A0A6L2ZLX4-F1
#
_cell.length_a   1.000
_cell.length_b   1.000
_cell.length_c   1.000
_cell.angle_alpha   90.00
_cell.angle_beta   90.00
_cell.angle_gamma   90.00
#
_symmetry.space_group_name_H-M   'P 1'
#
loop_
_entity.id
_entity.type
_entity.pdbx_description
1 polymer ?
#
loop_
_entity_poly.entity_id
_entity_poly.type
_entity_poly.pdbx_seq_one_letter_code
_entity_poly.pdbx_strand_id
1 'polypeptide(L)'
;MIEAPWLNKRESTMSSLVFDTHNFVKKMTMAGMPEAQAEVLASEQANLIENRLATKQDIALLKQDIASLEKNIEMKIDIKIESAKSDLIKWVAWLLIAQAALVAALLKLFTGA
;
A
#
# COMPACT_ATOMS: atom_id res chain seq x y z
N MET A 1 14.54 3.15 42.76
CA MET A 1 14.38 2.47 41.46
C MET A 1 13.08 1.70 41.54
N ILE A 2 11.98 2.31 41.09
CA ILE A 2 10.63 1.72 41.11
C ILE A 2 10.34 1.33 39.66
N GLU A 3 10.32 0.04 39.36
CA GLU A 3 9.98 -0.43 38.02
C GLU A 3 8.48 -0.28 37.79
N ALA A 4 8.16 0.53 36.79
CA ALA A 4 6.82 0.85 36.33
C ALA A 4 6.13 -0.39 35.70
N PRO A 5 5.12 -1.01 36.36
CA PRO A 5 4.47 -2.24 35.90
C PRO A 5 3.64 -2.08 34.60
N TRP A 6 3.52 -0.85 34.09
CA TRP A 6 2.74 -0.51 32.91
C TRP A 6 3.53 -0.59 31.59
N LEU A 7 4.77 -1.10 31.61
CA LEU A 7 5.49 -1.50 30.39
C LEU A 7 5.17 -2.93 29.95
N ASN A 8 3.96 -3.43 30.24
CA ASN A 8 3.47 -4.61 29.54
C ASN A 8 3.00 -4.18 28.15
N LYS A 9 3.86 -4.39 27.15
CA LYS A 9 3.54 -4.28 25.73
C LYS A 9 2.24 -5.04 25.52
N ARG A 10 1.14 -4.33 25.24
CA ARG A 10 -0.11 -4.95 24.79
C ARG A 10 0.23 -5.67 23.48
N GLU A 11 0.59 -6.94 23.58
CA GLU A 11 0.48 -7.85 22.46
C GLU A 11 -0.98 -7.75 22.03
N SER A 12 -1.18 -7.09 20.90
CA SER A 12 -2.44 -7.07 20.18
C SER A 12 -2.67 -8.50 19.70
N THR A 13 -3.10 -9.37 20.62
CA THR A 13 -3.77 -10.60 20.24
C THR A 13 -5.00 -10.14 19.44
N MET A 14 -4.93 -10.32 18.13
CA MET A 14 -6.08 -10.21 17.23
C MET A 14 -7.03 -11.34 17.62
N SER A 15 -7.71 -11.17 18.76
CA SER A 15 -8.82 -12.01 19.16
C SER A 15 -9.80 -11.96 18.01
N SER A 16 -10.03 -13.10 17.36
CA SER A 16 -11.10 -13.22 16.39
C SER A 16 -12.37 -12.75 17.10
N LEU A 17 -12.93 -11.63 16.66
CA LEU A 17 -14.23 -11.11 17.11
C LEU A 17 -15.31 -12.08 16.61
N VAL A 18 -15.35 -13.29 17.15
CA VAL A 18 -16.48 -14.18 16.99
C VAL A 18 -17.55 -13.65 17.93
N PHE A 19 -18.60 -13.08 17.35
CA PHE A 19 -19.73 -12.61 18.13
C PHE A 19 -20.48 -13.82 18.70
N ASP A 20 -20.47 -13.95 20.03
CA ASP A 20 -21.17 -15.03 20.73
C ASP A 20 -22.65 -14.67 20.90
N THR A 21 -23.44 -15.03 19.90
CA THR A 21 -24.89 -14.81 19.85
C THR A 21 -25.60 -15.38 21.09
N HIS A 22 -25.17 -16.55 21.59
CA HIS A 22 -25.84 -17.21 22.72
C HIS A 22 -25.62 -16.46 24.04
N ASN A 23 -24.37 -16.08 24.33
CA ASN A 23 -24.05 -15.32 25.52
C ASN A 23 -24.63 -13.89 25.44
N PHE A 24 -24.73 -13.31 24.24
CA PHE A 24 -25.40 -12.04 24.02
C PHE A 24 -26.90 -12.12 24.35
N VAL A 25 -27.61 -13.12 23.81
CA VAL A 25 -29.03 -13.36 24.12
C VAL A 25 -29.22 -13.54 25.62
N LYS A 26 -28.41 -14.39 26.26
CA LYS A 26 -28.48 -14.63 27.71
C LYS A 26 -28.34 -13.34 28.53
N LYS A 27 -27.38 -12.48 28.18
CA LYS A 27 -27.17 -11.19 28.87
C LYS A 27 -28.36 -10.25 28.67
N MET A 28 -28.89 -10.16 27.46
CA MET A 28 -30.05 -9.31 27.15
C MET A 28 -31.30 -9.79 27.88
N THR A 29 -31.54 -11.11 27.92
CA THR A 29 -32.65 -11.70 28.67
C THR A 29 -32.50 -11.46 30.18
N MET A 30 -31.29 -11.62 30.74
CA MET A 30 -31.00 -11.28 32.14
C MET A 30 -31.22 -9.79 32.45
N ALA A 31 -31.05 -8.91 31.46
CA ALA A 31 -31.32 -7.48 31.58
C ALA A 31 -32.82 -7.14 31.41
N GLY A 32 -33.70 -8.14 31.24
CA GLY A 32 -35.15 -7.97 31.14
C GLY A 32 -35.68 -7.85 29.71
N MET A 33 -34.86 -8.07 28.69
CA MET A 33 -35.33 -8.16 27.31
C MET A 33 -36.10 -9.48 27.09
N PRO A 34 -37.26 -9.48 26.41
CA PRO A 34 -37.91 -10.71 25.98
C PRO A 34 -36.96 -11.55 25.10
N GLU A 35 -36.90 -12.85 25.35
CA GLU A 35 -35.97 -13.77 24.65
C GLU A 35 -36.08 -13.67 23.13
N ALA A 36 -37.31 -13.67 22.59
CA ALA A 36 -37.53 -13.51 21.15
C ALA A 36 -36.96 -12.21 20.57
N GLN A 37 -36.99 -11.10 21.33
CA GLN A 37 -36.36 -9.85 20.90
C GLN A 37 -34.84 -9.92 20.97
N ALA A 38 -34.31 -10.55 22.03
CA ALA A 38 -32.88 -10.74 22.21
C ALA A 38 -32.29 -11.61 21.08
N GLU A 39 -32.98 -12.68 20.68
CA GLU A 39 -32.58 -13.55 19.58
C GLU A 39 -32.54 -12.82 18.23
N VAL A 40 -33.60 -12.06 17.90
CA VAL A 40 -33.64 -11.27 16.67
C VAL A 40 -32.51 -10.25 16.65
N LEU A 41 -32.30 -9.52 17.75
CA LEU A 41 -31.24 -8.52 17.84
C LEU A 41 -29.84 -9.15 17.70
N ALA A 42 -29.62 -10.31 18.32
CA ALA A 42 -28.35 -11.02 18.25
C ALA A 42 -28.07 -11.52 16.83
N SER A 43 -29.08 -12.05 16.15
CA SER A 43 -28.96 -12.52 14.77
C SER A 43 -28.65 -11.39 13.81
N GLU A 44 -29.36 -10.25 13.92
CA GLU A 44 -29.10 -9.08 13.07
C GLU A 44 -27.73 -8.46 13.35
N GLN A 45 -27.27 -8.42 14.61
CA GLN A 45 -25.92 -7.96 14.93
C GLN A 45 -24.83 -8.87 14.38
N ALA A 46 -24.99 -10.20 14.48
CA ALA A 46 -24.07 -11.16 13.88
C ALA A 46 -24.00 -10.97 12.36
N ASN A 47 -25.16 -10.83 11.71
CA ASN A 47 -25.29 -10.58 10.28
C ASN A 47 -24.59 -9.27 9.85
N LEU A 48 -24.76 -8.18 10.60
CA LEU A 48 -24.06 -6.91 10.34
C LEU A 48 -22.54 -7.03 10.52
N ILE A 49 -22.08 -7.77 11.53
CA ILE A 49 -20.64 -7.99 11.77
C ILE A 49 -20.04 -8.81 10.64
N GLU A 50 -20.71 -9.85 10.19
CA GLU A 50 -20.26 -10.70 9.07
C GLU A 50 -20.27 -9.96 7.73
N ASN A 51 -21.29 -9.15 7.47
CA ASN A 51 -21.49 -8.52 6.15
C ASN A 51 -20.93 -7.10 5.99
N ARG A 52 -20.52 -6.41 7.07
CA ARG A 52 -19.93 -5.05 6.97
C ARG A 52 -18.44 -5.00 7.29
N LEU A 53 -17.85 -6.05 7.83
CA LEU A 53 -16.41 -6.11 8.01
C LEU A 53 -15.78 -6.56 6.69
N ALA A 54 -14.82 -5.79 6.17
CA ALA A 54 -13.96 -6.27 5.09
C ALA A 54 -13.40 -7.63 5.51
N THR A 55 -13.66 -8.65 4.71
CA THR A 55 -13.27 -10.01 5.05
C THR A 55 -11.75 -10.10 5.06
N LYS A 56 -11.20 -11.11 5.75
CA LYS A 56 -9.75 -11.40 5.66
C LYS A 56 -9.31 -11.63 4.21
N GLN A 57 -10.22 -12.15 3.37
CA GLN A 57 -10.00 -12.35 1.94
C GLN A 57 -9.90 -11.01 1.20
N ASP A 58 -10.78 -10.04 1.48
CA ASP A 58 -10.70 -8.71 0.87
C ASP A 58 -9.38 -8.01 1.21
N ILE A 59 -8.93 -8.14 2.46
CA ILE A 59 -7.63 -7.60 2.89
C ILE A 59 -6.48 -8.30 2.16
N ALA A 60 -6.58 -9.62 1.96
CA ALA A 60 -5.56 -10.37 1.21
C ALA A 60 -5.49 -9.95 -0.26
N LEU A 61 -6.65 -9.75 -0.90
CA LEU A 61 -6.74 -9.24 -2.27
C LEU A 61 -6.15 -7.83 -2.37
N LEU A 62 -6.49 -6.93 -1.44
CA LEU A 62 -5.91 -5.57 -1.41
C LEU A 62 -4.39 -5.60 -1.24
N LYS A 63 -3.84 -6.49 -0.40
CA LYS A 63 -2.39 -6.65 -0.25
C LYS A 63 -1.73 -7.12 -1.55
N GLN A 64 -2.37 -8.04 -2.27
CA GLN A 64 -1.89 -8.51 -3.56
C GLN A 64 -1.92 -7.39 -4.61
N ASP A 65 -2.99 -6.61 -4.65
CA ASP A 65 -3.11 -5.47 -5.56
C ASP A 65 -2.06 -4.39 -5.27
N ILE A 66 -1.81 -4.11 -3.98
CA ILE A 66 -0.74 -3.18 -3.56
C ILE A 66 0.62 -3.69 -4.03
N ALA A 67 0.95 -4.96 -3.78
CA ALA A 67 2.23 -5.53 -4.23
C ALA A 67 2.39 -5.50 -5.76
N SER A 68 1.31 -5.71 -6.51
CA SER A 68 1.28 -5.58 -7.97
C SER A 68 1.51 -4.13 -8.42
N LEU A 69 0.86 -3.16 -7.76
CA LEU A 69 1.04 -1.74 -8.04
C LEU A 69 2.46 -1.27 -7.76
N GLU A 70 3.06 -1.67 -6.63
CA GLU A 70 4.45 -1.36 -6.28
C GLU A 70 5.42 -1.85 -7.36
N LYS A 71 5.30 -3.11 -7.77
CA LYS A 71 6.12 -3.68 -8.85
C LYS A 71 5.95 -2.96 -10.18
N ASN A 72 4.71 -2.59 -10.52
CA ASN A 72 4.42 -1.85 -11.76
C ASN A 72 5.01 -0.44 -11.74
N ILE A 73 5.02 0.22 -10.58
CA ILE A 73 5.63 1.54 -10.41
C ILE A 73 7.14 1.45 -10.58
N GLU A 74 7.78 0.48 -9.92
CA GLU A 74 9.24 0.25 -10.01
C GLU A 74 9.66 0.02 -11.47
N MET A 75 9.01 -0.91 -12.17
CA MET A 75 9.31 -1.20 -13.57
C MET A 75 9.12 0.02 -14.49
N LYS A 76 8.04 0.81 -14.28
CA LYS A 76 7.79 2.01 -15.08
C LYS A 76 8.84 3.10 -14.84
N ILE A 77 9.34 3.21 -13.61
CA ILE A 77 10.40 4.16 -13.27
C ILE A 77 11.71 3.74 -13.96
N ASP A 78 12.09 2.47 -13.86
CA ASP A 78 13.32 1.96 -14.47
C ASP A 78 13.33 2.17 -15.99
N ILE A 79 12.25 1.78 -16.68
CA ILE A 79 12.10 1.98 -18.14
C ILE A 79 12.23 3.46 -18.50
N LYS A 80 11.56 4.35 -17.75
CA LYS A 80 11.63 5.80 -18.02
C LYS A 80 13.01 6.37 -17.78
N ILE A 81 13.71 5.91 -16.74
CA ILE A 81 15.09 6.33 -16.45
C ILE A 81 16.03 5.86 -17.56
N GLU A 82 15.93 4.61 -17.98
CA GLU A 82 16.75 4.07 -19.08
C GLU A 82 16.49 4.80 -20.39
N SER A 83 15.21 5.04 -20.73
CA SER A 83 14.82 5.81 -21.91
C SER A 83 15.41 7.23 -21.86
N ALA A 84 15.26 7.92 -20.72
CA ALA A 84 15.79 9.28 -20.55
C ALA A 84 17.32 9.32 -20.65
N LYS A 85 18.03 8.34 -20.06
CA LYS A 85 19.48 8.19 -20.19
C LYS A 85 19.88 7.97 -21.65
N SER A 86 19.18 7.09 -22.37
CA SER A 86 19.45 6.82 -23.78
C SER A 86 19.27 8.06 -24.64
N ASP A 87 18.18 8.81 -24.44
CA ASP A 87 17.91 10.01 -25.20
C ASP A 87 18.90 11.13 -24.88
N LEU A 88 19.31 11.28 -23.61
CA LEU A 88 20.39 12.19 -23.23
C LEU A 88 21.71 11.82 -23.93
N ILE A 89 22.08 10.54 -23.96
CA ILE A 89 23.30 10.08 -24.65
C ILE A 89 23.25 10.46 -26.14
N LYS A 90 22.12 10.25 -26.82
CA LYS A 90 21.95 10.62 -28.24
C LYS A 90 22.11 12.12 -28.46
N TRP A 91 21.44 12.94 -27.64
CA TRP A 91 21.53 14.40 -27.76
C TRP A 91 22.94 14.92 -27.47
N VAL A 92 23.60 14.39 -26.43
CA VAL A 92 24.99 14.76 -26.11
C VAL A 92 25.94 14.34 -27.24
N ALA A 93 25.77 13.16 -27.83
CA ALA A 93 26.57 12.72 -28.97
C ALA A 93 26.44 13.69 -30.17
N TRP A 94 25.21 14.11 -30.52
CA TRP A 94 25.00 15.09 -31.58
C TRP A 94 25.62 16.46 -31.27
N LEU A 95 25.50 16.93 -30.03
CA LEU A 95 26.11 18.18 -29.59
C LEU A 95 27.64 18.12 -29.67
N LEU A 96 28.26 17.01 -29.26
CA LEU A 96 29.71 16.83 -29.34
C LEU A 96 30.20 16.80 -30.79
N ILE A 97 29.48 16.14 -31.69
CA ILE A 97 29.79 16.14 -33.13
C ILE A 97 29.71 17.56 -33.70
N ALA A 98 28.65 18.30 -33.36
CA ALA A 98 28.48 19.68 -33.81
C ALA A 98 29.60 20.59 -33.28
N GLN A 99 29.98 20.46 -32.00
CA GLN A 99 31.08 21.21 -31.41
C GLN A 99 32.43 20.86 -32.05
N ALA A 100 32.70 19.58 -32.30
CA ALA A 100 33.93 19.15 -32.97
C ALA A 100 34.04 19.74 -34.39
N ALA A 101 32.93 19.76 -35.14
CA ALA A 101 32.88 20.39 -36.45
C ALA A 101 33.12 21.91 -36.37
N LEU A 102 32.52 22.59 -35.38
CA LEU A 102 32.74 24.01 -35.14
C LEU A 102 34.20 24.32 -34.78
N VAL A 103 34.80 23.53 -33.89
CA VAL A 103 36.22 23.66 -33.52
C VAL A 103 37.12 23.43 -34.72
N ALA A 104 36.86 22.40 -35.53
CA ALA A 104 37.63 22.13 -36.75
C ALA A 104 37.53 23.27 -37.77
N ALA A 105 36.33 23.85 -37.94
CA ALA A 105 36.13 25.01 -38.80
C ALA A 105 36.89 26.25 -38.30
N LEU A 106 36.87 26.51 -36.99
CA LEU A 106 37.63 27.59 -36.38
C LEU A 106 39.15 27.37 -36.52
N LEU A 107 39.64 26.16 -36.28
CA LEU A 107 41.05 25.83 -36.48
C LEU A 107 41.47 26.08 -37.93
N LYS A 108 40.68 25.62 -38.90
CA LYS A 108 40.95 25.84 -40.33
C LYS A 108 40.97 27.33 -40.69
N LEU A 109 40.13 28.15 -40.05
CA LEU A 109 40.11 29.60 -40.23
C LEU A 109 41.37 30.29 -39.67
N PHE A 110 41.93 29.79 -38.56
CA PHE A 110 43.10 30.39 -37.91
C PHE A 110 44.45 29.84 -38.37
N THR A 111 44.54 28.57 -38.77
CA THR A 111 45.82 27.98 -39.17
C THR A 111 46.13 28.16 -40.65
N GLY A 112 45.14 28.46 -41.49
CA GLY A 112 45.30 28.44 -42.95
C GLY A 112 45.85 27.10 -43.47
N ALA A 113 46.08 26.78 -44.73
CA ALA A 113 45.92 27.50 -45.99
C ALA A 113 45.70 29.01 -45.86
#